data_AF-A0A0A9E7B3-F1
#
_entry.id   AF-A0A0A9E7B3-F1
#
_cell.length_a   1.000
_cell.length_b   1.000
_cell.length_c   1.000
_cell.angle_alpha   90.00
_cell.angle_beta   90.00
_cell.angle_gamma   90.00
#
_symmetry.space_group_name_H-M   'P 1'
#
loop_
_entity.id
_entity.type
_entity.pdbx_description
1 polymer ?
#
loop_
_entity_poly.entity_id
_entity_poly.type
_entity_poly.pdbx_seq_one_letter_code
_entity_poly.pdbx_strand_id
1 'polypeptide(L)'
;MRAATEMWEKVEDQRIAELKEPGAGEKDEVLRKRRKQHSADGQPELTPEEAAEQAAVMRQQIHLFWGNMLFEHSQVEFKLNVGDWKKNLDASVERFKLAGASETDISTVLKNHFSNAVSECEEKQVMTSGKEISQTNDNIEDKCVVES
;
A
#
# COMPACT_ATOMS: atom_id res chain seq x y z
N MET A 1 -0.57 6.11 13.94
CA MET A 1 -0.30 6.52 12.53
C MET A 1 -1.43 7.34 11.90
N ARG A 2 -2.73 7.01 12.09
CA ARG A 2 -3.88 7.78 11.53
C ARG A 2 -3.86 9.30 11.73
N ALA A 3 -3.42 9.80 12.89
CA ALA A 3 -3.41 11.24 13.16
C ALA A 3 -2.41 12.02 12.28
N ALA A 4 -1.22 11.47 12.04
CA ALA A 4 -0.20 12.15 11.23
C ALA A 4 -0.68 12.37 9.79
N THR A 5 -1.47 11.42 9.30
CA THR A 5 -1.93 11.36 7.92
C THR A 5 -3.20 12.14 7.67
N GLU A 6 -4.15 12.14 8.61
CA GLU A 6 -5.30 13.04 8.57
C GLU A 6 -4.85 14.51 8.63
N MET A 7 -3.79 14.81 9.39
CA MET A 7 -3.20 16.15 9.41
C MET A 7 -2.59 16.52 8.05
N TRP A 8 -1.88 15.59 7.41
CA TRP A 8 -1.28 15.83 6.11
C TRP A 8 -2.33 16.01 5.00
N GLU A 9 -3.39 15.19 4.98
CA GLU A 9 -4.52 15.33 4.04
C GLU A 9 -5.21 16.68 4.20
N LYS A 10 -5.50 17.11 5.44
CA LYS A 10 -6.11 18.43 5.70
C LYS A 10 -5.23 19.60 5.25
N VAL A 11 -3.92 19.51 5.46
CA VAL A 11 -2.98 20.54 5.01
C VAL A 11 -2.93 20.59 3.47
N GLU A 12 -3.03 19.45 2.82
CA GLU A 12 -3.00 19.36 1.36
C GLU A 12 -4.33 19.84 0.72
N ASP A 13 -5.47 19.51 1.32
CA ASP A 13 -6.78 20.03 0.91
C ASP A 13 -6.83 21.56 1.04
N GLN A 14 -6.24 22.13 2.10
CA GLN A 14 -6.09 23.57 2.27
C GLN A 14 -5.22 24.19 1.16
N ARG A 15 -4.09 23.55 0.83
CA ARG A 15 -3.21 24.03 -0.25
C ARG A 15 -3.92 24.04 -1.61
N ILE A 16 -4.74 23.03 -1.91
CA ILE A 16 -5.54 22.97 -3.14
C ILE A 16 -6.61 24.07 -3.15
N ALA A 17 -7.27 24.33 -2.01
CA ALA A 17 -8.26 25.38 -1.89
C ALA A 17 -7.67 26.79 -2.10
N GLU A 18 -6.49 27.08 -1.52
CA GLU A 18 -5.79 28.35 -1.69
C GLU A 18 -5.38 28.63 -3.15
N LEU A 19 -5.06 27.58 -3.93
CA LEU A 19 -4.73 27.70 -5.36
C LEU A 19 -5.96 27.95 -6.25
N LYS A 20 -7.17 27.65 -5.76
CA LYS A 20 -8.42 27.85 -6.51
C LYS A 20 -9.02 29.25 -6.35
N GLU A 21 -8.58 30.06 -5.38
CA GLU A 21 -9.07 31.42 -5.16
C GLU A 21 -8.34 32.45 -6.06
N PRO A 22 -8.99 33.09 -7.05
CA PRO A 22 -8.37 34.11 -7.87
C PRO A 22 -8.41 35.46 -7.14
N GLY A 23 -7.44 35.73 -6.27
CA GLY A 23 -7.29 37.05 -5.65
C GLY A 23 -6.46 37.09 -4.37
N ALA A 24 -5.13 36.96 -4.48
CA ALA A 24 -4.23 37.11 -3.33
C ALA A 24 -2.97 37.91 -3.67
N GLY A 25 -3.14 39.12 -4.19
CA GLY A 25 -2.03 40.01 -4.58
C GLY A 25 -1.08 40.45 -3.44
N GLU A 26 -1.45 40.25 -2.16
CA GLU A 26 -0.66 40.72 -1.02
C GLU A 26 -0.07 39.58 -0.15
N LYS A 27 -0.66 38.38 -0.18
CA LYS A 27 -0.15 37.20 0.55
C LYS A 27 0.89 36.40 -0.24
N ASP A 28 0.97 36.64 -1.56
CA ASP A 28 1.88 35.96 -2.48
C ASP A 28 3.36 36.29 -2.19
N GLU A 29 3.68 37.52 -1.76
CA GLU A 29 5.08 37.90 -1.49
C GLU A 29 5.72 37.12 -0.31
N VAL A 30 4.95 36.89 0.76
CA VAL A 30 5.44 36.17 1.94
C VAL A 30 5.59 34.68 1.64
N LEU A 31 4.65 34.11 0.89
CA LEU A 31 4.71 32.72 0.42
C LEU A 31 5.84 32.51 -0.61
N ARG A 32 6.07 33.47 -1.52
CA ARG A 32 7.21 33.48 -2.44
C ARG A 32 8.55 33.54 -1.71
N LYS A 33 8.68 34.40 -0.69
CA LYS A 33 9.90 34.46 0.15
C LYS A 33 10.16 33.14 0.88
N ARG A 34 9.10 32.47 1.36
CA ARG A 34 9.22 31.16 2.03
C ARG A 34 9.55 30.02 1.04
N ARG A 35 9.00 30.05 -0.18
CA ARG A 35 9.38 29.13 -1.29
C ARG A 35 10.84 29.32 -1.69
N LYS A 36 11.33 30.56 -1.82
CA LYS A 36 12.74 30.87 -2.11
C LYS A 36 13.71 30.34 -1.06
N GLN A 37 13.27 30.20 0.20
CA GLN A 37 14.09 29.62 1.26
C GLN A 37 14.22 28.09 1.16
N HIS A 38 13.30 27.42 0.47
CA HIS A 38 13.31 25.96 0.26
C HIS A 38 13.88 25.56 -1.11
N SER A 39 13.88 26.47 -2.09
CA SER A 39 14.60 26.32 -3.36
C SER A 39 16.03 26.84 -3.21
N ALA A 40 16.84 26.12 -2.43
CA ALA A 40 18.28 26.32 -2.33
C ALA A 40 19.02 25.55 -3.44
N ASP A 41 18.57 25.68 -4.69
CA ASP A 41 19.36 25.44 -5.89
C ASP A 41 18.55 25.96 -7.08
N GLY A 42 19.18 26.45 -8.15
CA GLY A 42 18.58 27.19 -9.25
C GLY A 42 17.57 26.42 -10.13
N GLN A 43 16.52 25.88 -9.51
CA GLN A 43 15.45 25.15 -10.16
C GLN A 43 14.48 26.18 -10.79
N PRO A 44 14.12 26.04 -12.08
CA PRO A 44 13.20 26.96 -12.74
C PRO A 44 11.89 27.06 -11.93
N GLU A 45 11.34 28.27 -11.80
CA GLU A 45 10.02 28.47 -11.20
C GLU A 45 9.01 27.65 -11.99
N LEU A 46 8.58 26.52 -11.41
CA LEU A 46 7.53 25.68 -11.98
C LEU A 46 6.26 26.51 -12.14
N THR A 47 5.61 26.38 -13.30
CA THR A 47 4.29 26.97 -13.50
C THR A 47 3.31 26.41 -12.45
N PRO A 48 2.23 27.14 -12.12
CA PRO A 48 1.24 26.65 -11.17
C PRO A 48 0.66 25.27 -11.55
N GLU A 49 0.54 24.99 -12.85
CA GLU A 49 0.09 23.71 -13.40
C GLU A 49 1.11 22.60 -13.15
N GLU A 50 2.38 22.78 -13.53
CA GLU A 50 3.46 21.82 -13.26
C GLU A 50 3.63 21.56 -11.76
N ALA A 51 3.48 22.60 -10.92
CA ALA A 51 3.53 22.45 -9.47
C ALA A 51 2.34 21.66 -8.91
N ALA A 52 1.17 21.74 -9.54
CA ALA A 52 0.00 20.94 -9.16
C ALA A 52 0.14 19.48 -9.59
N GLU A 53 0.70 19.22 -10.77
CA GLU A 53 1.04 17.88 -11.26
C GLU A 53 2.08 17.21 -10.38
N GLN A 54 3.17 17.91 -10.05
CA GLN A 54 4.18 17.37 -9.14
C GLN A 54 3.58 17.05 -7.77
N ALA A 55 2.70 17.90 -7.25
CA ALA A 55 1.99 17.62 -6.00
C ALA A 55 1.09 16.37 -6.14
N ALA A 56 0.40 16.20 -7.27
CA ALA A 56 -0.41 15.00 -7.53
C ALA A 56 0.43 13.72 -7.56
N VAL A 57 1.58 13.74 -8.24
CA VAL A 57 2.51 12.61 -8.29
C VAL A 57 3.02 12.28 -6.89
N MET A 58 3.42 13.29 -6.11
CA MET A 58 3.87 13.07 -4.73
C MET A 58 2.76 12.49 -3.85
N ARG A 59 1.51 12.96 -4.00
CA ARG A 59 0.35 12.41 -3.29
C ARG A 59 0.12 10.94 -3.62
N GLN A 60 0.16 10.58 -4.90
CA GLN A 60 0.01 9.19 -5.33
C GLN A 60 1.12 8.31 -4.74
N GLN A 61 2.37 8.76 -4.77
CA GLN A 61 3.51 8.02 -4.23
C GLN A 61 3.40 7.79 -2.71
N ILE A 62 2.94 8.80 -1.96
CA ILE A 62 2.73 8.69 -0.52
C ILE A 62 1.63 7.68 -0.21
N HIS A 63 0.52 7.72 -0.95
CA HIS A 63 -0.55 6.74 -0.80
C HIS A 63 -0.09 5.32 -1.11
N LEU A 64 0.75 5.12 -2.15
CA LEU A 64 1.29 3.81 -2.47
C LEU A 64 2.18 3.26 -1.34
N PHE A 65 3.11 4.07 -0.84
CA PHE A 65 3.97 3.65 0.28
C PHE A 65 3.17 3.33 1.53
N TRP A 66 2.14 4.11 1.83
CA TRP A 66 1.32 3.88 3.01
C TRP A 66 0.41 2.65 2.84
N GLY A 67 -0.17 2.44 1.65
CA GLY A 67 -0.88 1.21 1.32
C GLY A 67 -0.01 -0.02 1.55
N ASN A 68 1.23 0.00 1.04
CA ASN A 68 2.19 -1.09 1.24
C ASN A 68 2.52 -1.31 2.72
N MET A 69 2.74 -0.25 3.49
CA MET A 69 3.03 -0.37 4.92
C MET A 69 1.84 -0.98 5.69
N LEU A 70 0.61 -0.61 5.37
CA LEU A 70 -0.60 -1.18 5.98
C LEU A 70 -0.81 -2.64 5.58
N PHE A 71 -0.55 -2.97 4.31
CA PHE A 71 -0.62 -4.34 3.81
C PHE A 71 0.39 -5.25 4.54
N GLU A 72 1.66 -4.84 4.64
CA GLU A 72 2.66 -5.63 5.39
C GLU A 72 2.31 -5.73 6.88
N HIS A 73 1.74 -4.67 7.47
CA HIS A 73 1.24 -4.71 8.84
C HIS A 73 0.14 -5.76 9.00
N SER A 74 -0.84 -5.81 8.09
CA SER A 74 -1.90 -6.83 8.14
C SER A 74 -1.35 -8.25 7.97
N GLN A 75 -0.31 -8.42 7.14
CA GLN A 75 0.36 -9.71 6.98
C GLN A 75 0.99 -10.20 8.30
N VAL A 76 1.68 -9.31 9.02
CA VAL A 76 2.32 -9.62 10.31
C VAL A 76 1.28 -9.93 11.39
N GLU A 77 0.24 -9.11 11.50
CA GLU A 77 -0.86 -9.31 12.45
C GLU A 77 -1.59 -10.64 12.20
N PHE A 78 -1.87 -10.98 10.94
CA PHE A 78 -2.46 -12.27 10.56
C PHE A 78 -1.58 -13.45 10.99
N LYS A 79 -0.28 -13.41 10.65
CA LYS A 79 0.66 -14.49 10.97
C LYS A 79 0.84 -14.71 12.47
N LEU A 80 0.84 -13.64 13.25
CA LEU A 80 1.00 -13.69 14.70
C LEU A 80 -0.34 -13.92 15.43
N ASN A 81 -1.46 -13.95 14.71
CA ASN A 81 -2.81 -14.05 15.26
C ASN A 81 -3.10 -12.98 16.34
N VAL A 82 -2.66 -11.74 16.08
CA VAL A 82 -2.84 -10.58 16.96
C VAL A 82 -3.51 -9.44 16.20
N GLY A 83 -4.16 -8.53 16.92
CA GLY A 83 -4.73 -7.33 16.32
C GLY A 83 -5.92 -7.59 15.40
N ASP A 84 -6.31 -6.55 14.66
CA ASP A 84 -7.41 -6.58 13.68
C ASP A 84 -6.83 -6.39 12.27
N TRP A 85 -6.17 -7.44 11.78
CA TRP A 85 -5.49 -7.43 10.48
C TRP A 85 -6.43 -7.06 9.33
N LYS A 86 -7.73 -7.37 9.42
CA LYS A 86 -8.72 -7.04 8.39
C LYS A 86 -8.86 -5.54 8.23
N LYS A 87 -8.93 -4.81 9.35
CA LYS A 87 -8.99 -3.35 9.34
C LYS A 87 -7.76 -2.71 8.70
N ASN A 88 -6.57 -3.27 8.94
CA ASN A 88 -5.35 -2.79 8.29
C ASN A 88 -5.31 -3.14 6.80
N LEU A 89 -5.81 -4.32 6.41
CA LEU A 89 -5.94 -4.72 5.02
C LEU A 89 -6.94 -3.83 4.25
N ASP A 90 -8.12 -3.57 4.81
CA ASP A 90 -9.11 -2.67 4.20
C ASP A 90 -8.55 -1.25 4.03
N ALA A 91 -7.86 -0.74 5.06
CA ALA A 91 -7.18 0.55 4.98
C ALA A 91 -6.07 0.56 3.92
N SER A 92 -5.35 -0.54 3.70
CA SER A 92 -4.36 -0.64 2.62
C SER A 92 -5.01 -0.50 1.24
N VAL A 93 -6.19 -1.12 1.04
CA VAL A 93 -6.95 -1.06 -0.21
C VAL A 93 -7.42 0.36 -0.50
N GLU A 94 -7.93 1.08 0.51
CA GLU A 94 -8.30 2.49 0.37
C GLU A 94 -7.11 3.35 -0.08
N ARG A 95 -5.91 3.08 0.46
CA ARG A 95 -4.68 3.80 0.08
C ARG A 95 -4.24 3.48 -1.34
N PHE A 96 -4.31 2.23 -1.78
CA PHE A 96 -4.02 1.89 -3.17
C PHE A 96 -4.97 2.57 -4.17
N LYS A 97 -6.26 2.68 -3.82
CA LYS A 97 -7.23 3.42 -4.64
C LYS A 97 -6.87 4.91 -4.74
N LEU A 98 -6.49 5.54 -3.62
CA LEU A 98 -6.04 6.94 -3.62
C LEU A 98 -4.71 7.14 -4.37
N ALA A 99 -3.87 6.10 -4.44
CA ALA A 99 -2.66 6.11 -5.25
C ALA A 99 -2.92 5.97 -6.77
N GLY A 100 -4.17 5.71 -7.18
CA GLY A 100 -4.55 5.49 -8.58
C GLY A 100 -4.25 4.07 -9.08
N ALA A 101 -4.06 3.09 -8.18
CA ALA A 101 -3.86 1.70 -8.59
C ALA A 101 -5.13 1.12 -9.23
N SER A 102 -4.97 0.29 -10.26
CA SER A 102 -6.09 -0.38 -10.90
C SER A 102 -6.71 -1.45 -9.99
N GLU A 103 -8.00 -1.73 -10.16
CA GLU A 103 -8.66 -2.80 -9.41
C GLU A 103 -8.00 -4.17 -9.62
N THR A 104 -7.48 -4.41 -10.83
CA THR A 104 -6.73 -5.63 -11.18
C THR A 104 -5.43 -5.75 -10.38
N ASP A 105 -4.67 -4.66 -10.27
CA ASP A 105 -3.42 -4.65 -9.50
C ASP A 105 -3.69 -4.85 -8.00
N ILE A 106 -4.71 -4.17 -7.47
CA ILE A 106 -5.15 -4.32 -6.08
C ILE A 106 -5.56 -5.77 -5.82
N SER A 107 -6.38 -6.36 -6.69
CA SER A 107 -6.81 -7.77 -6.59
C SER A 107 -5.62 -8.73 -6.58
N THR A 108 -4.62 -8.47 -7.42
CA THR A 108 -3.39 -9.29 -7.50
C THR A 108 -2.60 -9.23 -6.20
N VAL A 109 -2.44 -8.04 -5.61
CA VAL A 109 -1.76 -7.89 -4.30
C VAL A 109 -2.55 -8.57 -3.19
N LEU A 110 -3.88 -8.45 -3.17
CA LEU A 110 -4.73 -9.07 -2.16
C LEU A 110 -4.69 -10.60 -2.17
N LYS A 111 -4.57 -11.23 -3.34
CA LYS A 111 -4.40 -12.69 -3.44
C LYS A 111 -3.14 -13.17 -2.73
N ASN A 112 -2.09 -12.35 -2.70
CA ASN A 112 -0.83 -12.69 -2.05
C ASN A 112 -0.85 -12.55 -0.53
N HIS A 113 -1.91 -11.98 0.05
CA HIS A 113 -2.03 -11.87 1.49
C HIS A 113 -2.09 -13.27 2.14
N PHE A 114 -1.37 -13.48 3.24
CA PHE A 114 -1.32 -14.80 3.91
C PHE A 114 -2.69 -15.38 4.27
N SER A 115 -3.70 -14.55 4.51
CA SER A 115 -5.08 -15.02 4.76
C SER A 115 -5.74 -15.70 3.55
N ASN A 116 -5.27 -15.38 2.34
CA ASN A 116 -5.85 -15.84 1.07
C ASN A 116 -4.93 -16.85 0.37
N ALA A 117 -3.62 -16.80 0.64
CA ALA A 117 -2.67 -17.78 0.11
C ALA A 117 -2.85 -19.19 0.73
N VAL A 118 -3.40 -19.28 1.95
CA VAL A 118 -3.66 -20.58 2.61
C VAL A 118 -4.75 -21.37 1.88
N SER A 119 -5.73 -20.73 1.27
CA SER A 119 -6.79 -21.43 0.52
C SER A 119 -6.35 -21.98 -0.83
N GLU A 120 -5.34 -21.40 -1.49
CA GLU A 120 -4.82 -21.91 -2.78
C GLU A 120 -3.91 -23.15 -2.62
N CYS A 121 -3.36 -23.41 -1.42
CA CYS A 121 -2.64 -24.65 -1.14
C CYS A 121 -3.58 -25.85 -0.92
N GLU A 122 -4.76 -25.62 -0.34
CA GLU A 122 -5.75 -26.67 -0.08
C GLU A 122 -6.45 -27.13 -1.37
N GLU A 123 -6.72 -26.23 -2.32
CA GLU A 123 -7.31 -26.60 -3.62
C GLU A 123 -6.39 -27.49 -4.47
N LYS A 124 -5.06 -27.35 -4.35
CA LYS A 124 -4.09 -28.21 -5.06
C LYS A 124 -3.91 -29.58 -4.40
N GLN A 125 -4.30 -29.72 -3.12
CA GLN A 125 -4.28 -31.01 -2.43
C GLN A 125 -5.57 -31.83 -2.69
N VAL A 126 -6.71 -31.17 -2.91
CA VAL A 126 -7.97 -31.87 -3.24
C VAL A 126 -7.94 -32.48 -4.65
N MET A 127 -7.24 -31.86 -5.62
CA MET A 127 -7.14 -32.39 -6.98
C MET A 127 -6.13 -33.56 -7.13
N THR A 128 -5.22 -33.75 -6.16
CA THR A 128 -4.19 -34.80 -6.23
C THR A 128 -4.48 -36.03 -5.36
N SER A 129 -5.46 -35.97 -4.45
CA SER A 129 -5.83 -37.09 -3.57
C SER A 129 -7.02 -37.94 -4.06
N GLY A 130 -7.55 -37.68 -5.25
CA GLY A 130 -8.77 -38.31 -5.80
C GLY A 130 -8.56 -39.55 -6.69
N LYS A 131 -7.41 -40.23 -6.62
CA LYS A 131 -7.21 -41.48 -7.39
C LYS A 131 -6.52 -42.55 -6.56
N GLU A 132 -7.26 -43.13 -5.61
CA GLU A 132 -6.96 -44.48 -5.14
C GLU A 132 -7.67 -45.51 -6.02
N ILE A 133 -6.92 -46.54 -6.44
CA ILE A 133 -7.17 -47.97 -6.15
C ILE A 133 -6.41 -48.83 -7.19
N SER A 134 -5.34 -49.50 -6.75
CA SER A 134 -5.22 -50.98 -6.74
C SER A 134 -3.77 -51.45 -6.58
N GLN A 135 -3.50 -52.15 -5.47
CA GLN A 135 -2.66 -53.37 -5.33
C GLN A 135 -1.15 -53.25 -5.72
N THR A 136 -0.14 -53.74 -5.01
CA THR A 136 0.04 -54.71 -3.91
C THR A 136 1.54 -54.72 -3.58
N ASN A 137 1.88 -55.15 -2.34
CA ASN A 137 3.12 -55.81 -1.90
C ASN A 137 4.34 -54.99 -1.42
N ASP A 138 4.65 -55.27 -0.16
CA ASP A 138 5.95 -55.60 0.45
C ASP A 138 7.06 -54.56 0.61
N ASN A 139 7.28 -54.22 1.88
CA ASN A 139 8.56 -54.12 2.61
C ASN A 139 9.64 -53.10 2.16
N ILE A 140 9.97 -52.15 3.04
CA ILE A 140 11.25 -52.06 3.78
C ILE A 140 11.27 -50.77 4.61
N GLU A 141 11.64 -50.94 5.88
CA GLU A 141 11.96 -49.88 6.85
C GLU A 141 13.10 -48.98 6.33
N ASP A 142 13.04 -47.66 6.55
CA ASP A 142 14.15 -47.00 7.26
C ASP A 142 13.76 -45.64 7.88
N LYS A 143 14.35 -45.41 9.05
CA LYS A 143 14.26 -44.24 9.92
C LYS A 143 14.62 -42.94 9.20
N CYS A 144 13.92 -41.86 9.54
CA CYS A 144 14.54 -40.53 9.58
C CYS A 144 14.58 -40.04 11.03
N VAL A 145 15.78 -40.16 11.60
CA VAL A 145 16.21 -39.62 12.88
C VAL A 145 17.09 -38.40 12.53
N VAL A 146 16.81 -37.27 13.22
CA VAL A 146 17.74 -36.14 13.49
C VAL A 146 17.98 -35.20 12.28
N GLU A 147 18.02 -33.86 12.40
CA GLU A 147 18.72 -33.06 13.41
C GLU A 147 18.14 -31.64 13.57
N SER A 148 18.47 -31.10 14.75
CA SER A 148 18.27 -29.78 15.37
C SER A 148 18.38 -28.53 14.49
#